data_AF-A0A7C1JD99-F1
#
_entry.id   AF-A0A7C1JD99-F1
#
_cell.length_a   1.000
_cell.length_b   1.000
_cell.length_c   1.000
_cell.angle_alpha   90.00
_cell.angle_beta   90.00
_cell.angle_gamma   90.00
#
_symmetry.space_group_name_H-M   'P 1'
#
loop_
_entity.id
_entity.type
_entity.pdbx_description
1 polymer ?
#
loop_
_entity_poly.entity_id
_entity_poly.type
_entity_poly.pdbx_seq_one_letter_code
_entity_poly.pdbx_strand_id
1 'polypeptide(L)'
;EGSLWRWLKGEGLESEAETVAPPLEHIWVTGEEAAALRAKPGPPWQRVYVARVTLDRTTSSSNLYYVGEVAFREDCGLFVLATSEDEVAMGRLEEALRALGEMGLGGERSVGLGRFEVEEVARWEPPGADGERFLTLSLYLPTLAELEGGVLGEGARYRLVRREGWIASPAWPGRRRKWVNMVQEGSLLCGDPAGLYGQVADVTPDERSPGAHPVLRVGFAFALPAPAARGG
;
A
#
# COMPACT_ATOMS: atom_id res chain seq x y z
N GLU A 1 19.74 3.10 11.34
CA GLU A 1 19.36 2.47 10.05
C GLU A 1 18.47 1.27 10.37
N GLY A 2 17.32 1.12 9.70
CA GLY A 2 16.34 0.08 10.02
C GLY A 2 16.65 -1.29 9.40
N SER A 3 15.90 -2.33 9.78
CA SER A 3 16.12 -3.73 9.34
C SER A 3 16.05 -3.90 7.81
N LEU A 4 15.09 -3.25 7.15
CA LEU A 4 14.97 -3.31 5.68
C LEU A 4 16.24 -2.78 4.99
N TRP A 5 16.82 -1.71 5.52
CA TRP A 5 17.99 -1.07 4.96
C TRP A 5 19.21 -2.00 4.97
N ARG A 6 19.45 -2.65 6.10
CA ARG A 6 20.51 -3.65 6.27
C ARG A 6 20.30 -4.84 5.34
N TRP A 7 19.06 -5.32 5.25
CA TRP A 7 18.74 -6.42 4.34
C TRP A 7 19.00 -6.05 2.88
N LEU A 8 18.60 -4.85 2.44
CA LEU A 8 18.88 -4.38 1.08
C LEU A 8 20.39 -4.24 0.80
N LYS A 9 21.20 -3.91 1.81
CA LYS A 9 22.68 -3.95 1.72
C LYS A 9 23.28 -5.37 1.70
N GLY A 10 22.46 -6.40 1.89
CA GLY A 10 22.92 -7.79 2.00
C GLY A 10 23.57 -8.13 3.36
N GLU A 11 23.32 -7.31 4.39
CA GLU A 11 23.76 -7.57 5.76
C GLU A 11 22.85 -8.62 6.43
N GLY A 12 23.42 -9.46 7.29
CA GLY A 12 22.66 -10.46 8.04
C GLY A 12 21.72 -9.81 9.07
N LEU A 13 20.50 -10.35 9.21
CA LEU A 13 19.49 -9.88 10.17
C LEU A 13 19.55 -10.60 11.52
N GLU A 14 20.46 -11.58 11.68
CA GLU A 14 20.45 -12.58 12.74
C GLU A 14 20.73 -12.04 14.15
N SER A 15 21.38 -10.88 14.29
CA SER A 15 21.80 -10.33 15.59
C SER A 15 20.94 -9.17 16.11
N GLU A 16 20.03 -8.61 15.32
CA GLU A 16 19.35 -7.35 15.68
C GLU A 16 17.86 -7.27 15.32
N ALA A 17 17.31 -8.22 14.57
CA ALA A 17 15.88 -8.22 14.26
C ALA A 17 15.05 -8.74 15.44
N GLU A 18 14.26 -7.86 16.06
CA GLU A 18 13.28 -8.23 17.07
C GLU A 18 11.86 -8.20 16.49
N THR A 19 10.98 -9.04 17.05
CA THR A 19 9.53 -8.90 16.88
C THR A 19 8.94 -8.08 18.02
N VAL A 20 7.91 -7.31 17.72
CA VAL A 20 7.21 -6.47 18.71
C VAL A 20 5.85 -7.09 19.04
N ALA A 21 5.31 -6.75 20.21
CA ALA A 21 3.98 -7.19 20.61
C ALA A 21 2.89 -6.70 19.63
N PRO A 22 1.68 -7.29 19.66
CA PRO A 22 0.59 -6.86 18.81
C PRO A 22 0.32 -5.36 18.88
N PRO A 23 0.03 -4.71 17.74
CA PRO A 23 -0.30 -5.26 16.42
C PRO A 23 0.90 -5.39 15.45
N LEU A 24 2.13 -5.40 15.97
CA LEU A 24 3.37 -5.38 15.19
C LEU A 24 4.06 -6.75 15.13
N GLU A 25 3.37 -7.84 15.47
CA GLU A 25 3.96 -9.17 15.65
C GLU A 25 4.63 -9.75 14.40
N HIS A 26 4.35 -9.18 13.23
CA HIS A 26 4.87 -9.60 11.94
C HIS A 26 5.93 -8.64 11.35
N ILE A 27 6.33 -7.62 12.11
CA ILE A 27 7.29 -6.61 11.65
C ILE A 27 8.65 -6.90 12.29
N TRP A 28 9.69 -6.90 11.46
CA TRP A 28 11.07 -6.92 11.93
C TRP A 28 11.57 -5.49 12.12
N VAL A 29 11.98 -5.20 13.34
CA VAL A 29 12.57 -3.92 13.73
C VAL A 29 13.96 -4.17 14.32
N THR A 30 14.81 -3.16 14.32
CA THR A 30 16.08 -3.24 15.06
C THR A 30 15.81 -3.25 16.57
N GLY A 31 16.76 -3.70 17.38
CA GLY A 31 16.65 -3.62 18.85
C GLY A 31 16.43 -2.18 19.36
N GLU A 32 17.05 -1.18 18.70
CA GLU A 32 16.85 0.24 19.01
C GLU A 32 15.42 0.70 18.68
N GLU A 33 14.91 0.32 17.50
CA GLU A 33 13.52 0.60 17.10
C GLU A 33 12.51 -0.09 18.03
N ALA A 34 12.77 -1.34 18.42
CA ALA A 34 11.95 -2.08 19.38
C ALA A 34 11.91 -1.39 20.74
N ALA A 35 13.07 -0.94 21.24
CA ALA A 35 13.17 -0.20 22.50
C ALA A 35 12.40 1.13 22.42
N ALA A 36 12.56 1.89 21.33
CA ALA A 36 11.84 3.14 21.11
C ALA A 36 10.32 2.94 21.03
N LEU A 37 9.86 1.86 20.38
CA LEU A 37 8.45 1.50 20.31
C LEU A 37 7.88 1.11 21.67
N ARG A 38 8.61 0.33 22.48
CA ARG A 38 8.20 -0.11 23.82
C ARG A 38 8.24 1.00 24.87
N ALA A 39 9.07 2.02 24.68
CA ALA A 39 9.18 3.15 25.59
C ALA A 39 7.92 4.06 25.58
N LYS A 40 7.17 4.07 24.48
CA LYS A 40 5.90 4.81 24.37
C LYS A 40 4.72 3.92 24.78
N PRO A 41 3.71 4.46 25.48
CA PRO A 41 2.53 3.68 25.87
C PRO A 41 1.67 3.32 24.65
N GLY A 42 1.28 2.05 24.56
CA GLY A 42 0.40 1.52 23.51
C GLY A 42 1.05 1.41 22.13
N PRO A 43 0.35 0.78 21.16
CA PRO A 43 0.89 0.59 19.82
C PRO A 43 0.83 1.87 18.98
N PRO A 44 1.68 2.00 17.93
CA PRO A 44 1.66 3.16 17.03
C PRO A 44 0.34 3.31 16.24
N TRP A 45 -0.38 2.21 16.03
CA TRP A 45 -1.75 2.22 15.54
C TRP A 45 -2.54 1.08 16.17
N GLN A 46 -3.87 1.14 16.07
CA GLN A 46 -4.76 0.05 16.47
C GLN A 46 -6.00 0.01 15.58
N ARG A 47 -6.59 -1.17 15.44
CA ARG A 47 -7.88 -1.35 14.77
C ARG A 47 -9.00 -1.23 15.79
N VAL A 48 -9.88 -0.27 15.60
CA VAL A 48 -11.05 -0.03 16.44
C VAL A 48 -12.29 -0.44 15.64
N TYR A 49 -13.24 -1.12 16.28
CA TYR A 49 -14.51 -1.47 15.65
C TYR A 49 -15.62 -0.68 16.33
N VAL A 50 -16.23 0.25 15.58
CA VAL A 50 -17.32 1.08 16.07
C VAL A 50 -18.65 0.47 15.63
N ALA A 51 -19.48 0.12 16.61
CA ALA A 51 -20.83 -0.36 16.38
C ALA A 51 -21.71 0.80 15.89
N ARG A 52 -22.40 0.61 14.77
CA ARG A 52 -23.37 1.55 14.21
C ARG A 52 -24.67 0.84 13.92
N VAL A 53 -25.75 1.62 13.93
CA VAL A 53 -27.10 1.12 13.66
C VAL A 53 -27.71 1.89 12.50
N THR A 54 -28.31 1.16 11.57
CA THR A 54 -29.24 1.73 10.60
C THR A 54 -30.65 1.43 11.08
N LEU A 55 -31.49 2.46 11.16
CA LEU A 55 -32.91 2.30 11.49
C LEU A 55 -33.74 2.44 10.21
N ASP A 56 -34.59 1.45 9.96
CA ASP A 56 -35.58 1.56 8.89
C ASP A 56 -36.54 2.72 9.16
N ARG A 57 -36.78 3.56 8.16
CA ARG A 57 -37.53 4.81 8.32
C ARG A 57 -39.03 4.60 8.57
N THR A 58 -39.56 3.43 8.24
CA THR A 58 -41.00 3.12 8.34
C THR A 58 -41.30 2.27 9.57
N THR A 59 -40.44 1.29 9.85
CA THR A 59 -40.65 0.26 10.88
C THR A 59 -39.81 0.48 12.13
N SER A 60 -38.83 1.41 12.10
CA SER A 60 -37.83 1.58 13.16
C SER A 60 -37.06 0.30 13.50
N SER A 61 -37.03 -0.67 12.58
CA SER A 61 -36.22 -1.88 12.75
C SER A 61 -34.73 -1.53 12.68
N SER A 62 -33.96 -2.04 13.64
CA SER A 62 -32.52 -1.79 13.74
C SER A 62 -31.71 -2.85 13.01
N ASN A 63 -30.70 -2.39 12.28
CA ASN A 63 -29.69 -3.25 11.69
C ASN A 63 -28.31 -2.80 12.17
N LEU A 64 -27.66 -3.64 12.98
CA LEU A 64 -26.36 -3.36 13.58
C LEU A 64 -25.24 -3.76 12.61
N TYR A 65 -24.29 -2.86 12.38
CA TYR A 65 -23.09 -3.11 11.61
C TYR A 65 -21.86 -2.51 12.31
N TYR A 66 -20.67 -3.00 11.97
CA TYR A 66 -19.42 -2.51 12.55
C TYR A 66 -18.60 -1.82 11.47
N VAL A 67 -18.09 -0.64 11.81
CA VAL A 67 -17.11 0.09 11.00
C VAL A 67 -15.74 -0.16 11.61
N GLY A 68 -14.81 -0.70 10.82
CA GLY A 68 -13.41 -0.82 11.21
C GLY A 68 -12.67 0.48 10.93
N GLU A 69 -12.06 1.04 11.97
CA GLU A 69 -11.28 2.26 11.94
C GLU A 69 -9.83 1.94 12.31
N VAL A 70 -8.88 2.67 11.75
CA VAL A 70 -7.47 2.61 12.17
C VAL A 70 -7.19 3.91 12.91
N ALA A 71 -6.93 3.80 14.21
CA ALA A 71 -6.56 4.92 15.06
C ALA A 71 -5.04 4.93 15.22
N PHE A 72 -4.41 6.05 14.93
CA PHE A 72 -2.98 6.26 15.13
C PHE A 72 -2.75 6.89 16.51
N ARG A 73 -1.62 6.55 17.12
CA ARG A 73 -1.10 7.29 18.27
C ARG A 73 -0.63 8.68 17.80
N GLU A 74 -0.51 9.61 18.74
CA GLU A 74 0.18 10.88 18.50
C GLU A 74 1.56 10.66 17.87
N ASP A 75 1.92 11.53 16.93
CA ASP A 75 3.12 11.46 16.08
C ASP A 75 3.27 10.16 15.25
N CYS A 76 2.17 9.43 15.01
CA CYS A 76 2.15 8.26 14.13
C CYS A 76 1.16 8.48 12.99
N GLY A 77 1.48 7.96 11.81
CA GLY A 77 0.65 8.11 10.63
C GLY A 77 1.08 7.19 9.51
N LEU A 78 0.61 7.48 8.30
CA LEU A 78 1.05 6.81 7.08
C LEU A 78 1.98 7.74 6.33
N PHE A 79 2.91 7.15 5.58
CA PHE A 79 3.71 7.86 4.59
C PHE A 79 3.59 7.16 3.25
N VAL A 80 3.90 7.89 2.18
CA VAL A 80 4.00 7.35 0.82
C VAL A 80 5.33 7.77 0.22
N LEU A 81 5.88 6.92 -0.64
CA LEU A 81 7.01 7.26 -1.47
C LEU A 81 6.50 7.55 -2.88
N ALA A 82 6.99 8.62 -3.47
CA ALA A 82 6.69 9.00 -4.84
C ALA A 82 8.00 9.37 -5.55
N THR A 83 8.13 8.96 -6.81
CA THR A 83 9.26 9.30 -7.66
C THR A 83 8.74 9.60 -9.06
N SER A 84 9.33 10.61 -9.70
CA SER A 84 9.01 11.04 -11.06
C SER A 84 10.15 11.92 -11.56
N GLU A 85 10.52 11.75 -12.82
CA GLU A 85 11.39 12.72 -13.53
C GLU A 85 10.60 13.95 -14.00
N ASP A 86 9.27 13.84 -14.05
CA ASP A 86 8.36 14.93 -14.40
C ASP A 86 7.97 15.72 -13.12
N GLU A 87 8.56 16.90 -12.95
CA GLU A 87 8.28 17.83 -11.86
C GLU A 87 6.82 18.34 -11.88
N VAL A 88 6.21 18.50 -13.07
CA VAL A 88 4.82 18.93 -13.20
C VAL A 88 3.89 17.84 -12.69
N ALA A 89 4.17 16.58 -13.00
CA ALA A 89 3.44 15.45 -12.47
C ALA A 89 3.58 15.35 -10.93
N MET A 90 4.77 15.62 -10.39
CA MET A 90 4.99 15.63 -8.94
C MET A 90 4.20 16.75 -8.25
N GLY A 91 4.20 17.96 -8.80
CA GLY A 91 3.40 19.06 -8.28
C GLY A 91 1.90 18.74 -8.27
N ARG A 92 1.39 18.12 -9.34
CA ARG A 92 -0.02 17.66 -9.41
C ARG A 92 -0.34 16.57 -8.39
N LEU A 93 0.59 15.66 -8.13
CA LEU A 93 0.42 14.63 -7.10
C LEU A 93 0.31 15.28 -5.71
N GLU A 94 1.17 16.24 -5.39
CA GLU A 94 1.11 16.95 -4.12
C GLU A 94 -0.20 17.71 -3.94
N GLU A 95 -0.64 18.46 -4.96
CA GLU A 95 -1.94 19.14 -4.96
C GLU A 95 -3.11 18.16 -4.75
N ALA A 96 -3.08 17.02 -5.44
CA ALA A 96 -4.10 15.98 -5.30
C ALA A 96 -4.11 15.37 -3.89
N LEU A 97 -2.94 15.13 -3.28
CA LEU A 97 -2.82 14.62 -1.91
C LEU A 97 -3.36 15.63 -0.90
N ARG A 98 -3.04 16.93 -1.04
CA ARG A 98 -3.58 18.00 -0.18
C ARG A 98 -5.10 18.08 -0.28
N ALA A 99 -5.65 18.04 -1.51
CA ALA A 99 -7.09 18.02 -1.70
C ALA A 99 -7.74 16.76 -1.10
N LEU A 100 -7.11 15.60 -1.22
CA LEU A 100 -7.57 14.36 -0.58
C LEU A 100 -7.50 14.42 0.95
N GLY A 101 -6.53 15.13 1.52
CA GLY A 101 -6.41 15.36 2.96
C GLY A 101 -7.66 16.02 3.55
N GLU A 102 -8.19 17.02 2.86
CA GLU A 102 -9.44 17.72 3.24
C GLU A 102 -10.69 16.85 3.02
N MET A 103 -10.76 16.16 1.88
CA MET A 103 -11.92 15.35 1.49
C MET A 103 -12.01 14.02 2.25
N GLY A 104 -10.89 13.55 2.80
CA GLY A 104 -10.72 12.23 3.37
C GLY A 104 -10.46 11.13 2.33
N LEU A 105 -9.69 10.12 2.74
CA LEU A 105 -9.37 8.92 1.96
C LEU A 105 -10.01 7.67 2.58
N GLY A 106 -10.67 6.85 1.76
CA GLY A 106 -11.29 5.59 2.19
C GLY A 106 -12.79 5.69 2.47
N GLY A 107 -13.27 4.90 3.42
CA GLY A 107 -14.69 4.83 3.79
C GLY A 107 -15.10 5.93 4.77
N GLU A 108 -16.42 6.14 4.91
CA GLU A 108 -16.99 6.97 5.99
C GLU A 108 -16.48 8.43 6.05
N ARG A 109 -16.05 8.97 4.90
CA ARG A 109 -15.54 10.35 4.77
C ARG A 109 -16.55 11.42 5.23
N SER A 110 -17.85 11.16 5.04
CA SER A 110 -18.94 12.07 5.42
C SER A 110 -19.05 12.29 6.93
N VAL A 111 -18.48 11.40 7.75
CA VAL A 111 -18.43 11.54 9.21
C VAL A 111 -17.04 11.92 9.71
N GLY A 112 -16.17 12.40 8.82
CA GLY A 112 -14.85 12.94 9.15
C GLY A 112 -13.69 11.96 9.09
N LEU A 113 -13.91 10.68 8.76
CA LEU A 113 -12.84 9.70 8.68
C LEU A 113 -11.95 9.87 7.44
N GLY A 114 -10.68 9.49 7.59
CA GLY A 114 -9.71 9.45 6.50
C GLY A 114 -9.09 10.79 6.15
N ARG A 115 -9.38 11.88 6.90
CA ARG A 115 -8.69 13.16 6.74
C ARG A 115 -7.24 13.07 7.22
N PHE A 116 -6.36 13.85 6.60
CA PHE A 116 -4.94 13.90 6.93
C PHE A 116 -4.33 15.22 6.46
N GLU A 117 -3.18 15.57 7.02
CA GLU A 117 -2.33 16.65 6.54
C GLU A 117 -1.13 16.07 5.79
N VAL A 118 -0.69 16.77 4.75
CA VAL A 118 0.47 16.36 3.94
C VAL A 118 1.68 17.15 4.39
N GLU A 119 2.67 16.42 4.90
CA GLU A 119 3.96 16.95 5.29
C GLU A 119 5.06 16.30 4.44
N GLU A 120 5.99 17.11 3.93
CA GLU A 120 7.23 16.58 3.35
C GLU A 120 8.18 16.26 4.49
N VAL A 121 8.34 14.96 4.76
CA VAL A 121 9.09 14.49 5.93
C VAL A 121 10.59 14.40 5.62
N ALA A 122 10.95 13.82 4.47
CA ALA A 122 12.35 13.66 4.06
C ALA A 122 12.46 13.19 2.60
N ARG A 123 13.59 13.55 1.97
CA ARG A 123 14.09 12.83 0.81
C ARG A 123 14.53 11.43 1.25
N TRP A 124 14.05 10.42 0.54
CA TRP A 124 14.39 9.03 0.78
C TRP A 124 15.12 8.46 -0.44
N GLU A 125 16.33 7.96 -0.23
CA GLU A 125 17.10 7.26 -1.26
C GLU A 125 17.31 5.83 -0.77
N PRO A 126 17.00 4.79 -1.55
CA PRO A 126 17.29 3.41 -1.17
C PRO A 126 18.80 3.14 -1.20
N PRO A 127 19.30 2.12 -0.48
CA PRO A 127 20.68 1.72 -0.65
C PRO A 127 20.84 1.09 -2.04
N GLY A 128 21.98 1.32 -2.68
CA GLY A 128 22.34 0.56 -3.87
C GLY A 128 22.52 -0.90 -3.51
N ALA A 129 21.99 -1.79 -4.35
CA ALA A 129 22.26 -3.22 -4.28
C ALA A 129 22.64 -3.72 -5.68
N ASP A 130 23.65 -4.59 -5.73
CA ASP A 130 24.03 -5.26 -6.96
C ASP A 130 23.16 -6.50 -7.17
N GLY A 131 22.57 -6.63 -8.36
CA GLY A 131 21.83 -7.83 -8.75
C GLY A 131 20.74 -7.61 -9.80
N GLU A 132 20.22 -8.72 -10.30
CA GLU A 132 19.12 -8.77 -11.29
C GLU A 132 17.78 -9.06 -10.59
N ARG A 133 17.57 -8.45 -9.42
CA ARG A 133 16.36 -8.63 -8.60
C ARG A 133 15.94 -7.32 -7.96
N PHE A 134 14.64 -7.17 -7.78
CA PHE A 134 14.08 -6.01 -7.10
C PHE A 134 12.97 -6.40 -6.12
N LEU A 135 12.83 -5.63 -5.06
CA LEU A 135 11.70 -5.68 -4.15
C LEU A 135 10.69 -4.59 -4.53
N THR A 136 9.41 -4.94 -4.66
CA THR A 136 8.37 -3.93 -4.95
C THR A 136 7.77 -3.35 -3.67
N LEU A 137 7.75 -2.02 -3.54
CA LEU A 137 7.04 -1.31 -2.45
C LEU A 137 5.59 -0.95 -2.78
N SER A 138 5.13 -1.23 -4.00
CA SER A 138 3.76 -1.02 -4.44
C SER A 138 3.13 -2.31 -4.94
N LEU A 139 1.80 -2.31 -5.06
CA LEU A 139 1.09 -3.36 -5.79
C LEU A 139 1.53 -3.35 -7.25
N TYR A 140 1.94 -4.53 -7.72
CA TYR A 140 2.48 -4.70 -9.06
C TYR A 140 1.56 -5.59 -9.89
N LEU A 141 1.24 -5.17 -11.11
CA LEU A 141 0.52 -5.96 -12.10
C LEU A 141 1.46 -6.23 -13.27
N PRO A 142 2.03 -7.44 -13.40
CA PRO A 142 2.95 -7.75 -14.49
C PRO A 142 2.26 -7.72 -15.85
N THR A 143 2.99 -7.30 -16.88
CA THR A 143 2.59 -7.47 -18.29
C THR A 143 2.85 -8.90 -18.76
N LEU A 144 2.24 -9.32 -19.88
CA LEU A 144 2.53 -10.64 -20.46
C LEU A 144 4.01 -10.76 -20.86
N ALA A 145 4.60 -9.71 -21.42
CA ALA A 145 6.00 -9.68 -21.79
C ALA A 145 6.93 -9.83 -20.56
N GLU A 146 6.61 -9.20 -19.44
CA GLU A 146 7.37 -9.35 -18.18
C GLU A 146 7.25 -10.77 -17.61
N LEU A 147 6.07 -11.39 -17.71
CA LEU A 147 5.86 -12.79 -17.30
C LEU A 147 6.68 -13.74 -18.17
N GLU A 148 6.63 -13.58 -19.48
CA GLU A 148 7.44 -14.35 -20.44
C GLU A 148 8.94 -14.09 -20.25
N GLY A 149 9.32 -12.87 -19.87
CA GLY A 149 10.67 -12.48 -19.48
C GLY A 149 11.13 -13.00 -18.12
N GLY A 150 10.28 -13.73 -17.39
CA GLY A 150 10.66 -14.40 -16.16
C GLY A 150 10.68 -13.51 -14.91
N VAL A 151 9.91 -12.43 -14.85
CA VAL A 151 9.81 -11.55 -13.65
C VAL A 151 9.39 -12.33 -12.39
N LEU A 152 8.60 -13.41 -12.56
CA LEU A 152 8.19 -14.33 -11.51
C LEU A 152 8.98 -15.66 -11.54
N GLY A 153 10.15 -15.66 -12.16
CA GLY A 153 10.99 -16.84 -12.38
C GLY A 153 11.72 -17.34 -11.13
N GLU A 154 12.80 -18.07 -11.34
CA GLU A 154 13.53 -18.72 -10.26
C GLU A 154 14.08 -17.73 -9.21
N GLY A 155 13.80 -18.03 -7.94
CA GLY A 155 14.19 -17.19 -6.80
C GLY A 155 13.25 -16.02 -6.50
N ALA A 156 12.24 -15.75 -7.34
CA ALA A 156 11.18 -14.81 -6.96
C ALA A 156 10.44 -15.32 -5.71
N ARG A 157 10.03 -14.40 -4.83
CA ARG A 157 9.25 -14.66 -3.62
C ARG A 157 8.16 -13.62 -3.55
N TYR A 158 6.94 -14.04 -3.86
CA TYR A 158 5.83 -13.12 -3.97
C TYR A 158 4.56 -13.69 -3.35
N ARG A 159 3.65 -12.79 -3.01
CA ARG A 159 2.26 -13.11 -2.70
C ARG A 159 1.35 -12.43 -3.70
N LEU A 160 0.25 -13.09 -4.03
CA LEU A 160 -0.80 -12.50 -4.85
C LEU A 160 -1.92 -11.97 -3.96
N VAL A 161 -2.41 -10.79 -4.29
CA VAL A 161 -3.57 -10.18 -3.64
C VAL A 161 -4.63 -9.84 -4.67
N ARG A 162 -5.87 -10.25 -4.40
CA ARG A 162 -7.02 -9.87 -5.22
C ARG A 162 -7.43 -8.44 -4.87
N ARG A 163 -7.47 -7.56 -5.87
CA ARG A 163 -7.99 -6.19 -5.76
C ARG A 163 -9.36 -6.12 -6.36
N GLU A 164 -10.36 -5.96 -5.51
CA GLU A 164 -11.76 -5.78 -5.88
C GLU A 164 -12.34 -4.55 -5.15
N GLY A 165 -13.63 -4.27 -5.35
CA GLY A 165 -14.33 -3.25 -4.57
C GLY A 165 -15.39 -2.50 -5.36
N TRP A 166 -15.91 -1.45 -4.74
CA TRP A 166 -16.93 -0.58 -5.32
C TRP A 166 -16.30 0.62 -6.02
N ILE A 167 -17.02 1.17 -6.99
CA ILE A 167 -16.65 2.40 -7.69
C ILE A 167 -17.27 3.57 -6.93
N ALA A 168 -16.42 4.47 -6.42
CA ALA A 168 -16.86 5.68 -5.75
C ALA A 168 -17.02 6.83 -6.76
N SER A 169 -18.03 6.73 -7.63
CA SER A 169 -18.35 7.76 -8.62
C SER A 169 -19.88 7.87 -8.79
N PRO A 170 -20.45 9.09 -8.87
CA PRO A 170 -21.85 9.28 -9.20
C PRO A 170 -22.25 8.66 -10.54
N ALA A 171 -21.31 8.56 -11.48
CA ALA A 171 -21.52 7.91 -12.78
C ALA A 171 -21.65 6.38 -12.68
N TRP A 172 -21.23 5.79 -11.55
CA TRP A 172 -21.22 4.34 -11.28
C TRP A 172 -21.96 3.99 -9.97
N PRO A 173 -23.26 4.30 -9.85
CA PRO A 173 -23.98 4.16 -8.59
C PRO A 173 -24.08 2.68 -8.18
N GLY A 174 -23.48 2.35 -7.04
CA GLY A 174 -23.54 1.01 -6.47
C GLY A 174 -23.04 -0.07 -7.43
N ARG A 175 -21.95 0.20 -8.17
CA ARG A 175 -21.33 -0.79 -9.08
C ARG A 175 -19.99 -1.29 -8.55
N ARG A 176 -19.74 -2.59 -8.72
CA ARG A 176 -18.44 -3.21 -8.43
C ARG A 176 -17.58 -3.17 -9.68
N ARG A 177 -16.33 -2.75 -9.53
CA ARG A 177 -15.33 -2.85 -10.61
C ARG A 177 -14.90 -4.30 -10.81
N LYS A 178 -14.39 -4.63 -11.99
CA LYS A 178 -13.74 -5.94 -12.23
C LYS A 178 -12.58 -6.10 -11.25
N TRP A 179 -12.34 -7.34 -10.83
CA TRP A 179 -11.23 -7.66 -9.94
C TRP A 179 -9.97 -7.97 -10.76
N VAL A 180 -8.81 -7.70 -10.18
CA VAL A 180 -7.50 -8.09 -10.72
C VAL A 180 -6.65 -8.73 -9.63
N ASN A 181 -5.83 -9.71 -9.99
CA ASN A 181 -4.81 -10.24 -9.09
C ASN A 181 -3.51 -9.46 -9.31
N MET A 182 -2.92 -8.98 -8.23
CA MET A 182 -1.69 -8.21 -8.25
C MET A 182 -0.66 -8.87 -7.34
N VAL A 183 0.62 -8.68 -7.63
CA VAL A 183 1.72 -8.99 -6.74
C VAL A 183 1.69 -7.99 -5.57
N GLN A 184 1.78 -8.52 -4.34
CA GLN A 184 1.73 -7.75 -3.11
C GLN A 184 3.05 -7.00 -2.86
N GLU A 185 2.96 -5.86 -2.16
CA GLU A 185 4.10 -5.13 -1.61
C GLU A 185 5.03 -6.04 -0.79
N GLY A 186 6.33 -5.79 -0.83
CA GLY A 186 7.36 -6.60 -0.20
C GLY A 186 7.73 -7.88 -0.96
N SER A 187 7.16 -8.10 -2.15
CA SER A 187 7.55 -9.23 -3.00
C SER A 187 8.92 -9.00 -3.65
N LEU A 188 9.75 -10.03 -3.67
CA LEU A 188 11.05 -10.09 -4.36
C LEU A 188 10.88 -10.70 -5.75
N LEU A 189 11.30 -9.98 -6.77
CA LEU A 189 11.05 -10.28 -8.18
C LEU A 189 12.37 -10.28 -8.97
N CYS A 190 12.37 -10.90 -10.14
CA CYS A 190 13.53 -10.95 -11.04
C CYS A 190 13.45 -9.82 -12.08
N GLY A 191 14.58 -9.23 -12.42
CA GLY A 191 14.68 -8.16 -13.41
C GLY A 191 15.63 -7.05 -12.99
N ASP A 192 16.02 -6.22 -13.95
CA ASP A 192 16.80 -5.00 -13.72
C ASP A 192 16.01 -4.02 -12.82
N PRO A 193 16.52 -3.66 -11.62
CA PRO A 193 15.86 -2.70 -10.72
C PRO A 193 15.64 -1.30 -11.31
N ALA A 194 16.42 -0.91 -12.32
CA ALA A 194 16.26 0.37 -13.01
C ALA A 194 15.10 0.35 -14.04
N GLY A 195 14.54 -0.82 -14.33
CA GLY A 195 13.44 -1.00 -15.27
C GLY A 195 12.10 -0.46 -14.73
N LEU A 196 11.24 -0.03 -15.65
CA LEU A 196 9.85 0.27 -15.36
C LEU A 196 9.00 -0.99 -15.55
N TYR A 197 8.40 -1.49 -14.47
CA TYR A 197 7.57 -2.69 -14.51
C TYR A 197 6.12 -2.38 -14.24
N GLY A 198 5.26 -3.03 -15.01
CA GLY A 198 3.84 -3.17 -14.76
C GLY A 198 2.97 -2.38 -15.72
N GLN A 199 1.70 -2.33 -15.37
CA GLN A 199 0.69 -1.76 -16.27
C GLN A 199 -0.51 -1.20 -15.50
N VAL A 200 -1.35 -0.48 -16.24
CA VAL A 200 -2.65 -0.03 -15.80
C VAL A 200 -3.72 -0.97 -16.36
N ALA A 201 -4.46 -1.64 -15.49
CA ALA A 201 -5.60 -2.45 -15.91
C ALA A 201 -6.87 -1.60 -16.05
N ASP A 202 -7.59 -1.80 -17.15
CA ASP A 202 -8.98 -1.39 -17.25
C ASP A 202 -9.86 -2.38 -16.47
N VAL A 203 -10.42 -1.90 -15.36
CA VAL A 203 -11.31 -2.66 -14.49
C VAL A 203 -12.76 -2.19 -14.59
N THR A 204 -13.11 -1.56 -15.72
CA THR A 204 -14.46 -1.07 -16.01
C THR A 204 -15.45 -2.24 -16.07
N PRO A 205 -16.60 -2.17 -15.37
CA PRO A 205 -17.68 -3.14 -15.50
C PRO A 205 -18.21 -3.23 -16.93
N ASP A 206 -18.75 -4.39 -17.31
CA ASP A 206 -19.29 -4.60 -18.67
C ASP A 206 -20.55 -3.74 -18.93
N GLU A 207 -21.44 -3.63 -17.94
CA GLU A 207 -22.66 -2.84 -18.03
C GLU A 207 -22.39 -1.36 -17.74
N ARG A 208 -22.35 -0.53 -18.78
CA ARG A 208 -22.12 0.91 -18.67
C ARG A 208 -23.41 1.69 -18.46
N SER A 209 -23.41 2.58 -17.47
CA SER A 209 -24.41 3.63 -17.28
C SER A 209 -24.13 4.85 -18.17
N PRO A 210 -25.14 5.69 -18.49
CA PRO A 210 -24.91 6.98 -19.12
C PRO A 210 -23.93 7.83 -18.30
N GLY A 211 -22.93 8.42 -18.96
CA GLY A 211 -21.86 9.16 -18.29
C GLY A 211 -20.78 8.29 -17.63
N ALA A 212 -20.83 6.97 -17.81
CA ALA A 212 -19.78 6.05 -17.36
C ALA A 212 -18.43 6.41 -17.97
N HIS A 213 -17.43 6.53 -17.11
CA HIS A 213 -16.03 6.73 -17.48
C HIS A 213 -15.22 5.46 -17.20
N PRO A 214 -14.05 5.29 -17.84
CA PRO A 214 -13.14 4.19 -17.52
C PRO A 214 -12.78 4.16 -16.04
N VAL A 215 -12.64 2.95 -15.51
CA VAL A 215 -12.17 2.70 -14.14
C VAL A 215 -10.84 1.98 -14.24
N LEU A 216 -9.79 2.64 -13.79
CA LEU A 216 -8.42 2.15 -13.96
C LEU A 216 -7.86 1.65 -12.62
N ARG A 217 -6.98 0.65 -12.71
CA ARG A 217 -6.17 0.16 -11.61
C ARG A 217 -4.70 0.25 -11.99
N VAL A 218 -3.98 1.14 -11.35
CA VAL A 218 -2.52 1.26 -11.49
C VAL A 218 -1.85 0.08 -10.80
N GLY A 219 -0.87 -0.52 -11.48
CA GLY A 219 -0.07 -1.63 -10.98
C GLY A 219 1.40 -1.54 -11.40
N PHE A 220 1.98 -0.34 -11.34
CA PHE A 220 3.41 -0.16 -11.54
C PHE A 220 4.18 -0.53 -10.27
N ALA A 221 5.25 -1.30 -10.41
CA ALA A 221 6.14 -1.64 -9.30
C ALA A 221 6.96 -0.41 -8.89
N PHE A 222 7.07 -0.19 -7.58
CA PHE A 222 8.08 0.69 -7.00
C PHE A 222 9.28 -0.17 -6.67
N ALA A 223 10.19 -0.33 -7.64
CA ALA A 223 11.29 -1.27 -7.59
C ALA A 223 12.44 -0.72 -6.73
N LEU A 224 12.86 -1.51 -5.75
CA LEU A 224 14.10 -1.32 -5.01
C LEU A 224 15.11 -2.40 -5.40
N PRO A 225 16.38 -2.04 -5.69
CA PRO A 225 17.43 -3.05 -5.85
C PRO A 225 17.48 -3.97 -4.65
N ALA A 226 17.52 -5.29 -4.89
CA ALA A 226 17.57 -6.29 -3.83
C ALA A 226 18.72 -7.27 -4.08
N PRO A 227 19.44 -7.69 -3.03
CA PRO A 227 20.55 -8.61 -3.18
C PRO A 227 20.05 -9.98 -3.67
N ALA A 228 20.92 -10.72 -4.36
CA ALA A 228 20.66 -12.10 -4.71
C ALA A 228 20.33 -12.90 -3.43
N ALA A 229 19.24 -13.69 -3.47
CA ALA A 229 18.92 -14.59 -2.37
C ALA A 229 20.12 -15.51 -2.12
N ARG A 230 20.82 -15.33 -0.99
CA ARG A 230 21.77 -16.33 -0.52
C ARG A 230 20.93 -17.56 -0.18
N GLY A 231 21.12 -18.63 -0.96
CA GLY A 231 20.41 -19.89 -0.74
C GLY A 231 20.59 -20.32 0.71
N GLY A 232 19.47 -20.48 1.41
CA GLY A 232 19.36 -21.26 2.64
C GLY A 232 18.71 -22.59 2.31
#